data_AF-A0A821IUZ6-F1
#
_entry.id   AF-A0A821IUZ6-F1
#
_cell.length_a   1.000
_cell.length_b   1.000
_cell.length_c   1.000
_cell.angle_alpha   90.00
_cell.angle_beta   90.00
_cell.angle_gamma   90.00
#
_symmetry.space_group_name_H-M   'P 1'
#
loop_
_entity.id
_entity.type
_entity.pdbx_description
1 polymer ?
#
loop_
_entity_poly.entity_id
_entity_poly.type
_entity_poly.pdbx_seq_one_letter_code
_entity_poly.pdbx_strand_id
1 'polypeptide(L)'
;MLSEAEYYTALQNVHNIPSHIQVQHRQNYTKLLKKQIKEYEYNLKYDNFQPLPYIPYFVNKTTTEPTLQQLIQAATSSSEFIMDTESINIYKRKNEPTLIQIQIILPYNLSLVMIVEMWHLPRNNTTCFTLIKQLFNIIFTTKKIIYLWGLKDELTPFVDFNLFSHDQLQSITPINLQHQFKLFWN
;
A
#
# COMPACT_ATOMS: atom_id res chain seq x y z
N MET A 1 5.39 -0.98 -22.00
CA MET A 1 4.05 -0.64 -22.53
C MET A 1 4.01 -1.17 -23.96
N LEU A 2 2.94 -1.83 -24.40
CA LEU A 2 2.89 -2.38 -25.77
C LEU A 2 2.95 -1.23 -26.80
N SER A 3 3.71 -1.41 -27.86
CA SER A 3 3.52 -0.70 -29.11
C SER A 3 2.22 -1.14 -29.80
N GLU A 4 1.75 -0.34 -30.75
CA GLU A 4 0.55 -0.67 -31.52
C GLU A 4 0.66 -2.03 -32.25
N ALA A 5 1.82 -2.33 -32.83
CA ALA A 5 2.08 -3.63 -33.47
C ALA A 5 2.03 -4.80 -32.47
N GLU A 6 2.55 -4.62 -31.26
CA GLU A 6 2.49 -5.63 -30.20
C GLU A 6 1.07 -5.82 -29.66
N TYR A 7 0.24 -4.77 -29.63
CA TYR A 7 -1.18 -4.84 -29.27
C TYR A 7 -1.97 -5.71 -30.26
N TYR A 8 -1.85 -5.48 -31.56
CA TYR A 8 -2.53 -6.30 -32.56
C TYR A 8 -2.03 -7.75 -32.56
N THR A 9 -0.74 -7.96 -32.30
CA THR A 9 -0.16 -9.30 -32.14
C THR A 9 -0.75 -9.99 -30.90
N ALA A 10 -0.89 -9.29 -29.78
CA ALA A 10 -1.50 -9.84 -28.56
C ALA A 10 -2.98 -10.20 -28.75
N LEU A 11 -3.75 -9.37 -29.45
CA LEU A 11 -5.14 -9.67 -29.82
C LEU A 11 -5.25 -10.95 -30.64
N GLN A 12 -4.44 -11.09 -31.69
CA GLN A 12 -4.42 -12.29 -32.53
C GLN A 12 -4.03 -13.54 -31.72
N ASN A 13 -3.00 -13.44 -30.88
CA ASN A 13 -2.51 -14.56 -30.08
C ASN A 13 -3.50 -15.00 -28.99
N VAL A 14 -4.34 -14.10 -28.46
CA VAL A 14 -5.36 -14.47 -27.46
C VAL A 14 -6.42 -15.40 -28.05
N HIS A 15 -6.70 -15.26 -29.35
CA HIS A 15 -7.65 -16.10 -30.07
C HIS A 15 -7.02 -17.38 -30.65
N ASN A 16 -5.69 -17.42 -30.81
CA ASN A 16 -4.96 -18.48 -31.51
C ASN A 16 -3.87 -19.14 -30.65
N ILE A 17 -4.22 -19.55 -29.41
CA ILE A 17 -3.24 -20.19 -28.52
C ILE A 17 -2.99 -21.64 -28.96
N PRO A 18 -1.72 -22.06 -29.18
CA PRO A 18 -1.42 -23.39 -29.69
C PRO A 18 -1.92 -24.52 -28.78
N SER A 19 -2.60 -25.50 -29.37
CA SER A 19 -3.26 -26.61 -28.66
C SER A 19 -2.30 -27.60 -27.99
N HIS A 20 -1.02 -27.60 -28.39
CA HIS A 20 0.01 -28.52 -27.90
C HIS A 20 0.64 -28.08 -26.56
N ILE A 21 0.34 -26.88 -26.06
CA ILE A 21 0.83 -26.38 -24.77
C ILE A 21 0.01 -27.00 -23.63
N GLN A 22 0.63 -27.29 -22.48
CA GLN A 22 -0.09 -27.76 -21.28
C GLN A 22 -1.22 -26.78 -20.90
N VAL A 23 -2.36 -27.30 -20.44
CA VAL A 23 -3.58 -26.52 -20.17
C VAL A 23 -3.33 -25.35 -19.20
N GLN A 24 -2.56 -25.58 -18.13
CA GLN A 24 -2.23 -24.54 -17.15
C GLN A 24 -1.38 -23.41 -17.75
N HIS A 25 -0.41 -23.76 -18.60
CA HIS A 25 0.41 -22.78 -19.32
C HIS A 25 -0.42 -21.97 -20.31
N ARG A 26 -1.39 -22.58 -21.00
CA ARG A 26 -2.33 -21.86 -21.86
C ARG A 26 -3.15 -20.84 -21.08
N GLN A 27 -3.75 -21.24 -19.97
CA GLN A 27 -4.56 -20.34 -19.13
C GLN A 27 -3.75 -19.15 -18.62
N ASN A 28 -2.53 -19.39 -18.14
CA ASN A 28 -1.64 -18.33 -17.68
C ASN A 28 -1.26 -17.38 -18.83
N TYR A 29 -0.95 -17.90 -20.01
CA TYR A 29 -0.63 -17.11 -21.19
C TYR A 29 -1.82 -16.28 -21.68
N THR A 30 -3.02 -16.86 -21.76
CA THR A 30 -4.26 -16.12 -22.08
C THR A 30 -4.49 -14.98 -21.08
N LYS A 31 -4.31 -15.25 -19.78
CA LYS A 31 -4.50 -14.25 -18.72
C LYS A 31 -3.52 -13.10 -18.88
N LEU A 32 -2.26 -13.40 -19.18
CA LEU A 32 -1.22 -12.40 -19.44
C LEU A 32 -1.59 -11.53 -20.65
N LEU A 33 -1.92 -12.13 -21.79
CA LEU A 33 -2.28 -11.41 -23.01
C LEU A 33 -3.52 -10.52 -22.81
N LYS A 34 -4.59 -11.05 -22.19
CA LYS A 34 -5.79 -10.25 -21.85
C LYS A 34 -5.44 -9.07 -20.95
N LYS A 35 -4.52 -9.25 -20.00
CA LYS A 35 -4.05 -8.16 -19.14
C LYS A 35 -3.32 -7.08 -19.96
N GLN A 36 -2.43 -7.48 -20.87
CA GLN A 36 -1.67 -6.53 -21.70
C GLN A 36 -2.57 -5.74 -22.66
N ILE A 37 -3.55 -6.41 -23.28
CA ILE A 37 -4.58 -5.76 -24.13
C ILE A 37 -5.33 -4.70 -23.30
N LYS A 38 -5.82 -5.07 -22.13
CA LYS A 38 -6.56 -4.17 -21.23
C LYS A 38 -5.69 -3.01 -20.73
N GLU A 39 -4.42 -3.25 -20.40
CA GLU A 39 -3.47 -2.19 -20.04
C GLU A 39 -3.25 -1.20 -21.19
N TYR A 40 -3.13 -1.68 -22.44
CA TYR A 40 -3.01 -0.81 -23.62
C TYR A 40 -4.27 0.02 -23.85
N GLU A 41 -5.45 -0.60 -23.80
CA GLU A 41 -6.74 0.11 -23.90
C GLU A 41 -6.88 1.21 -22.84
N TYR A 42 -6.42 0.95 -21.61
CA TYR A 42 -6.43 1.96 -20.55
C TYR A 42 -5.46 3.11 -20.82
N ASN A 43 -4.26 2.84 -21.35
CA ASN A 43 -3.33 3.92 -21.71
C ASN A 43 -3.85 4.80 -22.87
N LEU A 44 -4.73 4.27 -23.73
CA LEU A 44 -5.40 5.07 -24.76
C LEU A 44 -6.56 5.90 -24.18
N LYS A 45 -7.24 5.37 -23.16
CA LYS A 45 -8.46 5.98 -22.61
C LYS A 45 -8.19 7.03 -21.53
N TYR A 46 -7.09 6.90 -20.79
CA TYR A 46 -6.79 7.74 -19.65
C TYR A 46 -5.42 8.39 -19.78
N ASP A 47 -5.29 9.59 -19.24
CA ASP A 47 -4.00 10.27 -19.15
C ASP A 47 -3.00 9.45 -18.34
N ASN A 48 -1.73 9.55 -18.72
CA ASN A 48 -0.65 8.94 -17.96
C ASN A 48 -0.67 9.47 -16.53
N PHE A 49 -0.83 8.55 -15.57
CA PHE A 49 -0.75 8.89 -14.15
C PHE A 49 0.59 9.57 -13.86
N GLN A 50 0.52 10.81 -13.36
CA GLN A 50 1.67 11.54 -12.85
C GLN A 50 1.60 11.51 -11.32
N PRO A 51 2.48 10.77 -10.65
CA PRO A 51 2.49 10.77 -9.19
C PRO A 51 2.81 12.18 -8.68
N LEU A 52 2.14 12.58 -7.61
CA LEU A 52 2.52 13.79 -6.88
C LEU A 52 3.94 13.63 -6.33
N PRO A 53 4.74 14.70 -6.29
CA PRO A 53 6.05 14.67 -5.63
C PRO A 53 5.90 14.16 -4.20
N TYR A 54 6.74 13.19 -3.83
CA TYR A 54 6.78 12.65 -2.48
C TYR A 54 8.20 12.44 -1.98
N ILE A 55 8.34 12.49 -0.66
CA ILE A 55 9.61 12.20 0.02
C ILE A 55 9.45 10.85 0.74
N PRO A 56 10.26 9.83 0.39
CA PRO A 56 10.22 8.55 1.06
C PRO A 56 11.00 8.58 2.39
N TYR A 57 10.44 7.97 3.43
CA TYR A 57 11.08 7.75 4.71
C TYR A 57 11.00 6.28 5.10
N PHE A 58 12.15 5.65 5.34
CA PHE A 58 12.23 4.30 5.87
C PHE A 58 12.36 4.39 7.40
N VAL A 59 11.35 3.91 8.11
CA VAL A 59 11.27 3.93 9.56
C VAL A 59 11.66 2.55 10.11
N ASN A 60 12.82 2.50 10.75
CA ASN A 60 13.42 1.31 11.36
C ASN A 60 14.39 1.71 12.49
N LYS A 61 15.22 0.77 12.95
CA LYS A 61 16.16 0.93 14.06
C LYS A 61 17.25 1.97 13.83
N THR A 62 17.52 2.38 12.59
CA THR A 62 18.53 3.40 12.27
C THR A 62 17.93 4.78 12.07
N THR A 63 16.59 4.92 12.10
CA THR A 63 15.92 6.21 11.99
C THR A 63 16.25 7.09 13.20
N THR A 64 16.68 8.32 12.91
CA THR A 64 17.13 9.27 13.93
C THR A 64 15.97 9.99 14.61
N GLU A 65 16.17 10.47 15.83
CA GLU A 65 15.16 11.26 16.55
C GLU A 65 14.72 12.52 15.78
N PRO A 66 15.63 13.32 15.16
CA PRO A 66 15.22 14.47 14.34
C PRO A 66 14.29 14.08 13.19
N THR A 67 14.58 12.97 12.50
CA THR A 67 13.70 12.46 11.44
C THR A 67 12.33 12.10 11.99
N LEU A 68 12.25 11.40 13.12
CA LEU A 68 10.98 11.03 13.75
C LEU A 68 10.19 12.26 14.21
N GLN A 69 10.86 13.29 14.73
CA GLN A 69 10.22 14.56 15.10
C GLN A 69 9.62 15.28 13.88
N GLN A 70 10.32 15.29 12.74
CA GLN A 70 9.79 15.84 11.49
C GLN A 70 8.53 15.08 11.03
N LEU A 71 8.56 13.75 11.09
CA LEU A 71 7.40 12.91 10.74
C LEU A 71 6.22 13.16 11.68
N ILE A 72 6.46 13.32 12.98
CA ILE A 72 5.44 13.67 13.98
C ILE A 72 4.81 15.04 13.65
N GLN A 73 5.62 16.04 13.29
CA GLN A 73 5.12 17.36 12.89
C GLN A 73 4.23 17.26 11.65
N ALA A 74 4.66 16.50 10.63
CA ALA A 74 3.88 16.28 9.41
C ALA A 74 2.56 15.55 9.69
N ALA A 75 2.57 14.50 10.52
CA ALA A 75 1.36 13.78 10.91
C ALA A 75 0.41 14.65 11.75
N THR A 76 0.95 15.56 12.56
CA THR A 76 0.15 16.48 13.38
C THR A 76 -0.62 17.46 12.48
N SER A 77 0.04 18.03 11.47
CA SER A 77 -0.56 19.01 10.56
C SER A 77 -1.48 18.41 9.50
N SER A 78 -1.31 17.14 9.14
CA SER A 78 -2.15 16.45 8.17
C SER A 78 -3.47 15.97 8.75
N SER A 79 -4.56 16.05 7.98
CA SER A 79 -5.86 15.46 8.32
C SER A 79 -6.09 14.08 7.68
N GLU A 80 -5.28 13.70 6.71
CA GLU A 80 -5.57 12.61 5.77
C GLU A 80 -4.36 11.69 5.58
N PHE A 81 -4.61 10.38 5.70
CA PHE A 81 -3.59 9.34 5.56
C PHE A 81 -4.07 8.25 4.63
N ILE A 82 -3.20 7.78 3.75
CA ILE A 82 -3.41 6.55 2.99
C ILE A 82 -2.50 5.48 3.59
N MET A 83 -3.05 4.29 3.82
CA MET A 83 -2.34 3.18 4.44
C MET A 83 -2.46 1.93 3.59
N ASP A 84 -1.37 1.20 3.53
CA ASP A 84 -1.29 -0.13 2.93
C ASP A 84 -0.41 -1.02 3.83
N THR A 85 -0.69 -2.32 3.83
CA THR A 85 0.02 -3.26 4.69
C THR A 85 0.49 -4.46 3.90
N GLU A 86 1.71 -4.88 4.17
CA GLU A 86 2.28 -6.08 3.58
C GLU A 86 2.50 -7.13 4.68
N SER A 87 2.07 -8.36 4.38
CA SER A 87 2.25 -9.52 5.24
C SER A 87 2.82 -10.68 4.44
N ILE A 88 3.72 -11.45 5.04
CA ILE A 88 4.23 -12.66 4.40
C ILE A 88 3.18 -13.76 4.59
N ASN A 89 2.56 -14.18 3.48
CA ASN A 89 1.72 -15.37 3.44
C ASN A 89 2.59 -16.60 3.15
N ILE A 90 3.02 -17.29 4.20
CA ILE A 90 3.67 -18.60 4.06
C ILE A 90 2.57 -19.66 4.11
N TYR A 91 2.51 -20.52 3.10
CA TYR A 91 1.54 -21.62 3.02
C TYR A 91 1.43 -22.36 4.36
N LYS A 92 0.21 -22.44 4.91
CA LYS A 92 -0.14 -23.04 6.22
C LYS A 92 0.43 -22.34 7.47
N ARG A 93 0.93 -21.12 7.39
CA ARG A 93 1.28 -20.31 8.57
C ARG A 93 0.35 -19.11 8.70
N LYS A 94 0.27 -18.56 9.92
CA LYS A 94 -0.40 -17.27 10.17
C LYS A 94 0.35 -16.20 9.36
N ASN A 95 -0.39 -15.29 8.72
CA ASN A 95 0.20 -14.13 8.06
C ASN A 95 1.06 -13.35 9.07
N GLU A 96 2.32 -13.13 8.71
CA GLU A 96 3.24 -12.38 9.56
C GLU A 96 3.30 -10.92 9.09
N PRO A 97 2.93 -9.96 9.96
CA PRO A 97 3.00 -8.53 9.64
C PRO A 97 4.44 -8.14 9.32
N THR A 98 4.67 -7.51 8.17
CA THR A 98 6.03 -7.21 7.70
C THR A 98 6.26 -5.72 7.59
N LEU A 99 5.33 -5.01 6.96
CA LEU A 99 5.50 -3.60 6.64
C LEU A 99 4.16 -2.87 6.68
N ILE A 100 4.18 -1.63 7.16
CA ILE A 100 3.08 -0.69 6.99
C ILE A 100 3.61 0.47 6.13
N GLN A 101 2.96 0.73 5.01
CA GLN A 101 3.18 1.93 4.21
C GLN A 101 2.13 2.96 4.60
N ILE A 102 2.57 4.18 4.87
CA ILE A 102 1.71 5.30 5.27
C ILE A 102 2.06 6.52 4.43
N GLN A 103 1.13 6.97 3.61
CA GLN A 103 1.23 8.26 2.93
C GLN A 103 0.54 9.34 3.77
N ILE A 104 1.29 10.36 4.17
CA ILE A 104 0.77 11.55 4.82
C ILE A 104 0.45 12.57 3.72
N ILE A 105 -0.82 12.96 3.60
CA ILE A 105 -1.24 13.98 2.64
C ILE A 105 -1.03 15.35 3.25
N LEU A 106 -0.22 16.19 2.61
CA LEU A 106 0.10 17.54 3.06
C LEU A 106 -0.62 18.60 2.19
N PRO A 107 -0.74 19.84 2.69
CA PRO A 107 -1.21 20.95 1.88
C PRO A 107 -0.39 21.12 0.59
N TYR A 108 -0.99 21.76 -0.41
CA TYR A 108 -0.36 22.07 -1.71
C TYR A 108 0.05 20.84 -2.54
N ASN A 109 -0.70 19.75 -2.45
CA ASN A 109 -0.49 18.52 -3.22
C ASN A 109 0.89 17.88 -3.00
N LEU A 110 1.45 18.03 -1.80
CA LEU A 110 2.66 17.33 -1.38
C LEU A 110 2.28 16.12 -0.54
N SER A 111 3.13 15.10 -0.55
CA SER A 111 2.97 13.97 0.36
C SER A 111 4.30 13.44 0.87
N LEU A 112 4.26 12.81 2.03
CA LEU A 112 5.37 12.03 2.56
C LEU A 112 4.95 10.57 2.56
N VAL A 113 5.82 9.69 2.12
CA VAL A 113 5.56 8.24 2.15
C VAL A 113 6.50 7.63 3.18
N MET A 114 5.92 7.09 4.24
CA MET A 114 6.64 6.34 5.26
C MET A 114 6.49 4.85 4.99
N ILE A 115 7.60 4.14 5.06
CA ILE A 115 7.67 2.69 5.00
C ILE A 115 8.20 2.22 6.35
N VAL A 116 7.36 1.58 7.14
CA VAL A 116 7.70 1.14 8.50
C VAL A 116 7.95 -0.36 8.48
N GLU A 117 9.19 -0.78 8.77
CA GLU A 117 9.61 -2.18 8.76
C GLU A 117 9.43 -2.79 10.15
N MET A 118 8.36 -3.58 10.35
CA MET A 118 7.92 -4.00 11.69
C MET A 118 8.99 -4.77 12.47
N TRP A 119 9.68 -5.70 11.80
CA TRP A 119 10.75 -6.53 12.40
C TRP A 119 12.09 -5.81 12.56
N HIS A 120 12.19 -4.57 12.07
CA HIS A 120 13.40 -3.77 12.16
C HIS A 120 13.20 -2.53 13.04
N LEU A 121 12.12 -2.46 13.80
CA LEU A 121 11.90 -1.40 14.77
C LEU A 121 12.97 -1.38 15.88
N PRO A 122 13.27 -0.20 16.44
CA PRO A 122 14.13 -0.10 17.62
C PRO A 122 13.49 -0.79 18.84
N ARG A 123 14.28 -1.09 19.87
CA ARG A 123 13.79 -1.73 21.10
C ARG A 123 12.78 -0.85 21.82
N ASN A 124 11.79 -1.47 22.46
CA ASN A 124 10.65 -0.79 23.09
C ASN A 124 11.03 0.23 24.18
N ASN A 125 12.22 0.10 24.78
CA ASN A 125 12.72 0.99 25.82
C ASN A 125 13.55 2.18 25.30
N THR A 126 13.60 2.39 23.99
CA THR A 126 14.36 3.50 23.38
C THR A 126 13.50 4.73 23.15
N THR A 127 14.14 5.91 23.13
CA THR A 127 13.48 7.17 22.75
C THR A 127 12.89 7.08 21.35
N CYS A 128 13.63 6.54 20.37
CA CYS A 128 13.13 6.36 19.01
C CYS A 128 11.85 5.52 18.96
N PHE A 129 11.76 4.41 19.70
CA PHE A 129 10.53 3.62 19.75
C PHE A 129 9.37 4.42 20.32
N THR A 130 9.63 5.21 21.38
CA THR A 130 8.61 6.09 21.98
C THR A 130 8.09 7.12 20.98
N LEU A 131 8.97 7.70 20.17
CA LEU A 131 8.60 8.64 19.11
C LEU A 131 7.81 7.96 17.99
N ILE A 132 8.19 6.75 17.57
CA ILE A 132 7.40 5.98 16.59
C ILE A 132 6.01 5.69 17.15
N LYS A 133 5.90 5.27 18.41
CA LYS A 133 4.60 5.06 19.06
C LYS A 133 3.77 6.35 19.13
N GLN A 134 4.39 7.48 19.44
CA GLN A 134 3.73 8.80 19.41
C GLN A 134 3.21 9.14 18.00
N LEU A 135 4.00 8.88 16.96
CA LEU A 135 3.60 9.07 15.57
C LEU A 135 2.35 8.25 15.24
N PHE A 136 2.35 6.96 15.56
CA PHE A 136 1.17 6.10 15.35
C PHE A 136 -0.04 6.55 16.16
N ASN A 137 0.15 6.96 17.42
CA ASN A 137 -0.93 7.53 18.23
C ASN A 137 -1.60 8.73 17.56
N ILE A 138 -0.84 9.61 16.90
CA ILE A 138 -1.37 10.77 16.17
C ILE A 138 -2.16 10.33 14.94
N ILE A 139 -1.62 9.41 14.15
CA ILE A 139 -2.23 8.90 12.92
C ILE A 139 -3.58 8.23 13.22
N PHE A 140 -3.63 7.38 14.25
CA PHE A 140 -4.83 6.65 14.65
C PHE A 140 -5.80 7.44 15.55
N THR A 141 -5.69 8.78 15.60
CA THR A 141 -6.70 9.59 16.30
C THR A 141 -7.99 9.69 15.49
N THR A 142 -9.13 9.73 16.18
CA THR A 142 -10.48 9.76 15.57
C THR A 142 -10.78 11.01 14.74
N LYS A 143 -9.97 12.06 14.85
CA LYS A 143 -10.09 13.30 14.07
C LYS A 143 -9.48 13.20 12.67
N LYS A 144 -8.74 12.13 12.38
CA LYS A 144 -8.06 11.92 11.10
C LYS A 144 -8.88 11.03 10.19
N ILE A 145 -8.79 11.28 8.90
CA ILE A 145 -9.38 10.43 7.87
C ILE A 145 -8.30 9.45 7.42
N ILE A 146 -8.60 8.16 7.51
CA ILE A 146 -7.70 7.08 7.10
C ILE A 146 -8.33 6.38 5.90
N TYR A 147 -7.62 6.38 4.79
CA TYR A 147 -7.92 5.58 3.63
C TYR A 147 -7.06 4.32 3.69
N LEU A 148 -7.67 3.14 3.56
CA LEU A 148 -6.96 1.86 3.67
C LEU A 148 -7.08 1.09 2.37
N TRP A 149 -5.94 0.61 1.85
CA TRP A 149 -5.88 -0.28 0.69
C TRP A 149 -6.04 -1.74 1.12
N GLY A 150 -7.18 -2.08 1.72
CA GLY A 150 -7.41 -3.40 2.31
C GLY A 150 -8.53 -3.37 3.32
N LEU A 151 -8.66 -4.45 4.10
CA LEU A 151 -9.61 -4.52 5.20
C LEU A 151 -8.98 -4.02 6.51
N LYS A 152 -9.78 -3.36 7.35
CA LYS A 152 -9.33 -2.89 8.68
C LYS A 152 -8.71 -4.02 9.51
N ASP A 153 -9.24 -5.23 9.37
CA ASP A 153 -8.79 -6.40 10.12
C ASP A 153 -7.35 -6.82 9.79
N GLU A 154 -6.82 -6.42 8.63
CA GLU A 154 -5.41 -6.65 8.24
C GLU A 154 -4.42 -5.92 9.16
N LEU A 155 -4.86 -4.87 9.86
CA LEU A 155 -4.05 -4.15 10.85
C LEU A 155 -3.99 -4.86 12.21
N THR A 156 -4.88 -5.82 12.48
CA THR A 156 -4.98 -6.50 13.79
C THR A 156 -3.66 -7.16 14.22
N PRO A 157 -2.95 -7.91 13.34
CA PRO A 157 -1.68 -8.54 13.71
C PRO A 157 -0.56 -7.54 14.06
N PHE A 158 -0.65 -6.29 13.59
CA PHE A 158 0.37 -5.27 13.82
C PHE A 158 0.30 -4.68 15.23
N VAL A 159 -0.79 -4.91 15.96
CA VAL A 159 -0.95 -4.46 17.36
C VAL A 159 0.08 -5.11 18.28
N ASP A 160 0.57 -6.31 17.94
CA ASP A 160 1.59 -7.02 18.69
C ASP A 160 2.93 -6.23 18.79
N PHE A 161 3.16 -5.27 17.87
CA PHE A 161 4.33 -4.37 17.91
C PHE A 161 4.17 -3.19 18.87
N ASN A 162 3.05 -3.07 19.57
CA ASN A 162 2.80 -2.03 20.58
C ASN A 162 2.89 -0.58 20.08
N LEU A 163 2.76 -0.36 18.76
CA LEU A 163 2.72 0.97 18.15
C LEU A 163 1.35 1.65 18.29
N PHE A 164 0.29 0.85 18.32
CA PHE A 164 -1.10 1.25 18.55
C PHE A 164 -1.87 0.08 19.17
N SER A 165 -3.04 0.33 19.75
CA SER A 165 -3.86 -0.66 20.44
C SER A 165 -5.08 -1.13 19.63
N HIS A 166 -5.71 -2.22 20.06
CA HIS A 166 -7.01 -2.64 19.54
C HIS A 166 -8.07 -1.55 19.70
N ASP A 167 -8.10 -0.84 20.83
CA ASP A 167 -9.07 0.23 21.07
C ASP A 167 -8.90 1.38 20.05
N GLN A 168 -7.66 1.74 19.72
CA GLN A 168 -7.38 2.72 18.67
C GLN A 168 -7.89 2.24 17.31
N LEU A 169 -7.65 0.97 16.95
CA LEU A 169 -8.19 0.38 15.71
C LEU A 169 -9.73 0.34 15.67
N GLN A 170 -10.38 0.11 16.81
CA GLN A 170 -11.85 0.11 16.87
C GLN A 170 -12.43 1.52 16.78
N SER A 171 -11.71 2.52 17.29
CA SER A 171 -12.14 3.92 17.25
C SER A 171 -12.11 4.54 15.85
N ILE A 172 -11.29 4.00 14.94
CA ILE A 172 -11.21 4.47 13.55
C ILE A 172 -12.22 3.77 12.64
N THR A 173 -12.74 4.51 11.66
CA THR A 173 -13.57 3.98 10.59
C THR A 173 -12.90 4.31 9.25
N PRO A 174 -11.96 3.46 8.78
CA PRO A 174 -11.22 3.76 7.57
C PRO A 174 -12.09 3.63 6.31
N ILE A 175 -11.80 4.46 5.32
CA ILE A 175 -12.40 4.37 3.99
C ILE A 175 -11.66 3.28 3.20
N ASN A 176 -12.37 2.25 2.75
CA ASN A 176 -11.79 1.14 2.00
C ASN A 176 -11.55 1.53 0.53
N LEU A 177 -10.30 1.90 0.20
CA LEU A 177 -9.92 2.28 -1.16
C LEU A 177 -9.99 1.13 -2.14
N GLN A 178 -9.68 -0.09 -1.70
CA GLN A 178 -9.72 -1.27 -2.58
C GLN A 178 -11.15 -1.53 -3.06
N HIS A 179 -12.14 -1.34 -2.20
CA HIS A 179 -13.56 -1.44 -2.55
C HIS A 179 -13.98 -0.33 -3.52
N GLN A 180 -13.64 0.93 -3.21
CA GLN A 180 -13.93 2.07 -4.09
C GLN A 180 -13.33 1.88 -5.49
N PHE A 181 -12.09 1.41 -5.55
CA PHE A 181 -11.42 1.07 -6.80
C PHE A 181 -12.19 -0.01 -7.57
N LYS A 182 -12.58 -1.11 -6.91
CA LYS A 182 -13.37 -2.17 -7.57
C LYS A 182 -14.71 -1.66 -8.10
N LEU A 183 -15.38 -0.75 -7.41
CA LEU A 183 -16.66 -0.17 -7.88
C LEU A 183 -16.47 0.76 -9.08
N PHE A 184 -15.39 1.52 -9.13
CA PHE A 184 -15.13 2.44 -10.24
C PHE A 184 -14.72 1.72 -11.53
N TRP A 185 -14.07 0.56 -11.41
CA TRP A 185 -13.45 -0.16 -12.53
C TRP A 185 -14.19 -1.44 -12.98
N ASN A 186 -15.26 -1.84 -12.27
CA ASN A 186 -16.18 -2.90 -12.69
C ASN A 186 -17.45 -2.31 -13.30
#